data_AF-A0A2B3U557-F1
#
_entry.id   AF-A0A2B3U557-F1
#
_cell.length_a   1.000
_cell.length_b   1.000
_cell.length_c   1.000
_cell.angle_alpha   90.00
_cell.angle_beta   90.00
_cell.angle_gamma   90.00
#
_symmetry.space_group_name_H-M   'P 1'
#
loop_
_entity.id
_entity.type
_entity.pdbx_description
1 polymer ?
#
loop_
_entity_poly.entity_id
_entity_poly.type
_entity_poly.pdbx_seq_one_letter_code
_entity_poly.pdbx_strand_id
1 'polypeptide(L)'
;MVFERIARRQLNIPKQKGWNNQYVNDTHKWGNRIIISSYIVVIAISTFLPNLIFMGYAPLLFFITLYGFQSYMEWKYDKESREFLISLLGVVALIITGFILYFFL
;
A
#
# COMPACT_ATOMS: atom_id res chain seq x y z
N MET A 1 -12.94 -6.53 3.06
CA MET A 1 -14.35 -6.10 3.21
C MET A 1 -14.89 -6.18 4.65
N VAL A 2 -14.75 -7.29 5.39
CA VAL A 2 -15.28 -7.39 6.78
C VAL A 2 -14.36 -6.71 7.81
N PHE A 3 -13.06 -7.01 7.80
CA PHE A 3 -12.08 -6.38 8.70
C PHE A 3 -12.04 -4.87 8.59
N GLU A 4 -12.17 -4.36 7.37
CA GLU A 4 -12.22 -2.92 7.11
C GLU A 4 -13.46 -2.25 7.73
N ARG A 5 -14.64 -2.90 7.67
CA ARG A 5 -15.84 -2.39 8.37
C ARG A 5 -15.65 -2.37 9.88
N ILE A 6 -15.00 -3.38 10.44
CA ILE A 6 -14.74 -3.48 11.88
C ILE A 6 -13.75 -2.38 12.31
N ALA A 7 -12.65 -2.20 11.58
CA ALA A 7 -11.65 -1.17 11.86
C ALA A 7 -12.24 0.24 11.73
N ARG A 8 -13.04 0.52 10.68
CA ARG A 8 -13.73 1.81 10.51
C ARG A 8 -14.69 2.12 11.67
N ARG A 9 -15.42 1.10 12.16
CA ARG A 9 -16.38 1.25 13.26
C ARG A 9 -15.67 1.51 14.60
N GLN A 10 -14.51 0.91 14.82
CA GLN A 10 -13.68 1.15 16.02
C GLN A 10 -13.02 2.53 16.00
N LEU A 11 -12.61 3.03 14.82
CA LEU A 11 -11.85 4.28 14.70
C LEU A 11 -12.71 5.53 14.41
N ASN A 12 -14.05 5.38 14.35
CA ASN A 12 -14.99 6.46 14.03
C ASN A 12 -14.67 7.20 12.72
N ILE A 13 -14.21 6.45 11.71
CA ILE A 13 -13.80 6.99 10.42
C ILE A 13 -15.03 7.11 9.52
N PRO A 14 -15.28 8.28 8.88
CA PRO A 14 -16.40 8.44 7.95
C PRO A 14 -16.33 7.40 6.82
N LYS A 15 -17.49 6.99 6.29
CA LYS A 15 -17.56 5.96 5.25
C LYS A 15 -16.66 6.33 4.06
N GLN A 16 -15.95 5.33 3.55
CA GLN A 16 -15.11 5.44 2.36
C GLN A 16 -15.89 6.13 1.24
N LYS A 17 -15.34 7.23 0.76
CA LYS A 17 -15.67 7.76 -0.56
C LYS A 17 -15.34 6.63 -1.55
N GLY A 18 -16.32 6.18 -2.35
CA GLY A 18 -16.21 4.96 -3.17
C GLY A 18 -14.95 4.89 -4.06
N TRP A 19 -14.65 3.74 -4.67
CA TRP A 19 -13.41 3.46 -5.43
C TRP A 19 -12.87 4.60 -6.32
N ASN A 20 -13.74 5.44 -6.90
CA ASN A 20 -13.35 6.57 -7.74
C ASN A 20 -12.79 7.79 -6.99
N ASN A 21 -12.93 7.83 -5.67
CA ASN A 21 -12.64 8.99 -4.82
C ASN A 21 -11.73 8.63 -3.64
N GLN A 22 -10.96 7.55 -3.78
CA GLN A 22 -9.86 7.14 -2.89
C GLN A 22 -8.63 8.06 -2.99
N TYR A 23 -8.49 8.80 -4.09
CA TYR A 23 -7.36 9.69 -4.28
C TYR A 23 -7.66 11.05 -3.68
N VAL A 24 -6.82 11.46 -2.74
CA VAL A 24 -6.92 12.73 -2.04
C VAL A 24 -6.68 13.93 -2.96
N ASN A 25 -5.84 13.75 -3.99
CA ASN A 25 -5.58 14.76 -5.03
C ASN A 25 -5.03 14.11 -6.32
N ASP A 26 -4.85 14.93 -7.36
CA ASP A 26 -4.28 14.49 -8.63
C ASP A 26 -2.82 14.04 -8.49
N THR A 27 -2.05 14.63 -7.57
CA THR A 27 -0.66 14.22 -7.28
C THR A 27 -0.58 12.79 -6.73
N HIS A 28 -1.55 12.39 -5.91
CA HIS A 28 -1.67 11.05 -5.36
C HIS A 28 -1.98 10.07 -6.49
N LYS A 29 -2.91 10.44 -7.38
CA LYS A 29 -3.24 9.64 -8.56
C LYS A 29 -2.04 9.47 -9.50
N TRP A 30 -1.28 10.55 -9.73
CA TRP A 30 -0.09 10.52 -10.59
C TRP A 30 1.06 9.74 -9.94
N GLY A 31 1.30 9.94 -8.65
CA GLY A 31 2.28 9.18 -7.88
C GLY A 31 1.97 7.69 -7.84
N ASN A 32 0.71 7.30 -7.65
CA ASN A 32 0.30 5.90 -7.69
C ASN A 32 0.57 5.29 -9.08
N ARG A 33 0.30 6.04 -10.16
CA ARG A 33 0.62 5.62 -11.53
C ARG A 33 2.12 5.46 -11.76
N ILE A 34 2.95 6.36 -11.24
CA ILE A 34 4.41 6.23 -11.31
C ILE A 34 4.89 4.98 -10.60
N ILE A 35 4.45 4.75 -9.35
CA ILE A 35 4.87 3.59 -8.54
C ILE A 35 4.47 2.28 -9.23
N ILE A 36 3.27 2.20 -9.79
CA ILE A 36 2.84 1.03 -10.56
C ILE A 36 3.70 0.86 -11.82
N SER A 37 3.97 1.94 -12.55
CA SER A 37 4.79 1.87 -13.77
C SER A 37 6.23 1.44 -13.49
N SER A 38 6.86 1.96 -12.42
CA SER A 38 8.21 1.58 -12.04
C SER A 38 8.29 0.12 -11.61
N TYR A 39 7.27 -0.39 -10.93
CA TYR A 39 7.21 -1.79 -10.54
C TYR A 39 7.12 -2.75 -11.74
N ILE A 40 6.33 -2.41 -12.76
CA ILE A 40 6.26 -3.20 -14.00
C ILE A 40 7.64 -3.29 -14.66
N VAL A 41 8.38 -2.18 -14.70
CA VAL A 41 9.75 -2.14 -15.23
C VAL A 41 10.68 -3.01 -14.39
N VAL A 42 10.61 -2.94 -13.06
CA VAL A 42 11.44 -3.75 -12.16
C VAL A 42 11.16 -5.25 -12.35
N ILE A 43 9.89 -5.67 -12.44
CA ILE A 43 9.55 -7.08 -12.74
C ILE A 43 10.11 -7.49 -14.10
N ALA A 44 9.89 -6.67 -15.13
CA ALA A 44 10.32 -6.97 -16.49
C ALA A 44 11.85 -7.10 -16.60
N ILE A 45 12.61 -6.34 -15.83
CA ILE A 45 14.08 -6.50 -15.74
C ILE A 45 14.44 -7.75 -14.93
N SER A 46 13.72 -7.99 -13.82
CA SER A 46 13.98 -9.12 -12.93
C SER A 46 13.76 -10.47 -13.61
N THR A 47 12.89 -10.58 -14.62
CA THR A 47 12.74 -11.83 -15.40
C THR A 47 13.98 -12.22 -16.19
N PHE A 48 14.90 -11.29 -16.43
CA PHE A 48 16.19 -11.56 -17.10
C PHE A 48 17.33 -11.83 -16.11
N LEU A 49 17.09 -11.71 -14.80
CA LEU A 49 18.09 -11.92 -13.75
C LEU A 49 17.78 -13.21 -12.97
N PRO A 50 18.74 -14.13 -12.78
CA PRO A 50 18.50 -15.42 -12.13
C PRO A 50 18.31 -15.36 -10.60
N ASN A 51 18.12 -14.17 -10.02
CA ASN A 51 18.03 -13.99 -8.57
C ASN A 51 16.63 -14.27 -8.03
N LEU A 52 16.37 -15.54 -7.71
CA LEU A 52 15.10 -16.04 -7.16
C LEU A 52 14.66 -15.31 -5.87
N ILE A 53 15.61 -14.92 -5.03
CA ILE A 53 15.38 -14.17 -3.78
C ILE A 53 14.71 -12.82 -4.06
N PHE A 54 15.18 -12.11 -5.10
CA PHE A 54 14.63 -10.80 -5.48
C PHE A 54 13.17 -10.93 -5.95
N MET A 55 12.85 -12.03 -6.61
CA MET A 55 11.52 -12.31 -7.14
C MET A 55 10.48 -12.57 -6.03
N GLY A 56 10.90 -13.14 -4.90
CA GLY A 56 10.04 -13.39 -3.74
C GLY A 56 9.70 -12.13 -2.92
N TYR A 57 10.68 -11.24 -2.72
CA TYR A 57 10.49 -10.02 -1.91
C TYR A 57 10.02 -8.79 -2.70
N ALA A 58 10.18 -8.77 -4.03
CA ALA A 58 9.77 -7.64 -4.86
C ALA A 58 8.28 -7.26 -4.71
N PRO A 59 7.31 -8.20 -4.66
CA PRO A 59 5.90 -7.87 -4.45
C PRO A 59 5.64 -7.24 -3.08
N LEU A 60 6.32 -7.72 -2.03
CA LEU A 60 6.17 -7.16 -0.68
C LEU A 60 6.68 -5.72 -0.62
N LEU A 61 7.88 -5.46 -1.15
CA LEU A 61 8.46 -4.12 -1.21
C LEU A 61 7.58 -3.16 -2.01
N PHE A 62 6.98 -3.64 -3.10
CA PHE A 62 6.03 -2.87 -3.88
C PHE A 62 4.80 -2.46 -3.06
N PHE A 63 4.13 -3.41 -2.40
CA PHE A 63 2.96 -3.08 -1.60
C PHE A 63 3.31 -2.15 -0.43
N ILE A 64 4.44 -2.35 0.24
CA ILE A 64 4.90 -1.44 1.31
C ILE A 64 5.08 -0.02 0.77
N THR A 65 5.72 0.13 -0.39
CA THR A 65 5.94 1.44 -1.01
C THR A 65 4.61 2.09 -1.43
N LEU A 66 3.71 1.30 -2.01
CA LEU A 66 2.39 1.75 -2.47
C LEU A 66 1.51 2.23 -1.31
N TYR A 67 1.31 1.37 -0.29
CA TYR A 67 0.50 1.69 0.88
C TYR A 67 1.16 2.75 1.77
N GLY A 68 2.49 2.79 1.82
CA GLY A 68 3.24 3.84 2.51
C GLY A 68 3.06 5.21 1.86
N PHE A 69 3.17 5.28 0.53
CA PHE A 69 2.90 6.50 -0.23
C PHE A 69 1.44 6.95 -0.05
N GLN A 70 0.49 6.02 -0.13
CA GLN A 70 -0.93 6.30 0.09
C GLN A 70 -1.18 6.86 1.49
N SER A 71 -0.66 6.21 2.54
CA SER A 71 -0.77 6.68 3.92
C SER A 71 -0.13 8.06 4.13
N TYR A 72 1.02 8.32 3.51
CA TYR A 72 1.67 9.63 3.56
C TYR A 72 0.82 10.73 2.89
N MET A 73 0.25 10.45 1.71
CA MET A 73 -0.60 11.40 1.00
C MET A 73 -1.90 11.66 1.76
N GLU A 74 -2.53 10.62 2.31
CA GLU A 74 -3.71 10.75 3.17
C GLU A 74 -3.40 11.55 4.44
N TRP A 75 -2.28 11.29 5.12
CA TRP A 75 -1.88 12.05 6.31
C TRP A 75 -1.60 13.53 6.01
N LYS A 76 -0.98 13.82 4.86
CA LYS A 76 -0.58 15.17 4.48
C LYS A 76 -1.73 16.02 3.95
N TYR A 77 -2.64 15.44 3.17
CA TYR A 77 -3.68 16.18 2.45
C TYR A 77 -5.10 15.98 2.99
N ASP A 78 -5.37 14.89 3.73
CA ASP A 78 -6.70 14.61 4.30
C ASP A 78 -6.60 13.98 5.69
N LYS A 79 -5.95 14.74 6.59
CA LYS A 79 -5.73 14.33 7.98
C LYS A 79 -7.03 14.18 8.77
N GLU A 80 -8.09 14.91 8.38
CA GLU A 80 -9.39 14.88 9.05
C GLU A 80 -10.17 13.59 8.80
N SER A 81 -10.08 13.01 7.60
CA SER A 81 -10.77 11.76 7.31
C SER A 81 -10.21 10.58 8.09
N ARG A 82 -8.98 10.70 8.62
CA ARG A 82 -8.24 9.64 9.33
C ARG A 82 -8.07 8.36 8.51
N GLU A 83 -8.32 8.39 7.19
CA GLU A 83 -8.13 7.23 6.33
C GLU A 83 -6.67 6.78 6.29
N PHE A 84 -5.73 7.71 6.55
CA PHE A 84 -4.30 7.41 6.70
C PHE A 84 -4.02 6.32 7.75
N LEU A 85 -4.85 6.20 8.82
CA LEU A 85 -4.69 5.16 9.85
C LEU A 85 -5.00 3.76 9.30
N ILE A 86 -5.96 3.65 8.39
CA ILE A 86 -6.31 2.37 7.75
C ILE A 86 -5.17 1.96 6.82
N SER A 87 -4.67 2.90 6.01
CA SER A 87 -3.53 2.68 5.12
C SER A 87 -2.27 2.32 5.92
N LEU A 88 -2.02 3.00 7.04
CA LEU A 88 -0.90 2.71 7.94
C LEU A 88 -1.00 1.31 8.55
N LEU A 89 -2.20 0.91 9.01
CA LEU A 89 -2.44 -0.46 9.50
C LEU A 89 -2.18 -1.50 8.42
N GLY A 90 -2.50 -1.18 7.16
CA GLY A 90 -2.14 -2.01 6.00
C GLY A 90 -0.63 -2.17 5.84
N VAL A 91 0.14 -1.08 5.95
CA VAL A 91 1.61 -1.12 5.90
C VAL A 91 2.18 -1.99 7.03
N VAL A 92 1.70 -1.80 8.26
CA VAL A 92 2.15 -2.59 9.42
C VAL A 92 1.84 -4.08 9.23
N ALA A 93 0.64 -4.40 8.75
CA ALA A 93 0.27 -5.78 8.45
C ALA A 93 1.19 -6.40 7.38
N LEU A 94 1.53 -5.65 6.32
CA LEU A 94 2.45 -6.11 5.27
C LEU A 94 3.87 -6.34 5.79
N ILE A 95 4.37 -5.47 6.68
CA ILE A 95 5.68 -5.66 7.32
C ILE A 95 5.67 -6.96 8.14
N ILE A 96 4.63 -7.18 8.95
CA ILE A 96 4.49 -8.41 9.74
C ILE A 96 4.43 -9.64 8.83
N THR A 97 3.65 -9.59 7.74
CA THR A 97 3.61 -10.67 6.75
C THR A 97 4.98 -10.92 6.12
N GLY A 98 5.72 -9.86 5.77
CA GLY A 98 7.08 -9.98 5.25
C GLY A 98 8.05 -10.64 6.24
N PHE A 99 7.95 -10.29 7.52
CA PHE A 99 8.74 -10.93 8.59
C PHE A 99 8.39 -12.41 8.77
N ILE A 100 7.10 -12.76 8.72
CA ILE A 100 6.65 -14.16 8.79
C ILE A 100 7.21 -14.94 7.59
N LEU A 101 7.09 -14.40 6.38
CA LEU A 101 7.62 -15.04 5.18
C LEU A 101 9.14 -15.20 5.23
N TYR A 102 9.88 -14.22 5.76
CA TYR A 102 11.32 -14.34 5.98
C TYR A 102 11.68 -15.42 7.00
N PHE A 103 10.85 -15.64 8.03
CA PHE A 103 11.11 -16.64 9.06
C PHE A 103 10.80 -18.08 8.60
N PHE A 104 9.83 -18.24 7.69
CA PHE A 104 9.37 -19.54 7.21
C PHE A 104 10.06 -20.03 5.93
N LEU A 105 10.85 -19.18 5.26
CA LEU A 105 11.51 -19.45 3.96
C LEU A 105 13.02 -19.58 4.14
#